data_AF-A0A412AXH1-F1
#
_entry.id   AF-A0A412AXH1-F1
#
_cell.length_a   1.000
_cell.length_b   1.000
_cell.length_c   1.000
_cell.angle_alpha   90.00
_cell.angle_beta   90.00
_cell.angle_gamma   90.00
#
_symmetry.space_group_name_H-M   'P 1'
#
loop_
_entity.id
_entity.type
_entity.pdbx_description
1 polymer ?
#
loop_
_entity_poly.entity_id
_entity_poly.type
_entity_poly.pdbx_seq_one_letter_code
_entity_poly.pdbx_strand_id
1 'polypeptide(L)'
;MKKFDETDRKIDEFFRFYQSRSVNWEDLGGSSEKRMGSGRYLTFRYPCSVVTSQETYWILFYYTAYHEDEPGQVGLHSIFDHDRSLGTGSGNLTVAGEK
;
A
#
# COMPACT_ATOMS: atom_id res chain seq x y z
N MET A 1 -5.58 -22.02 -12.46
CA MET A 1 -4.19 -21.56 -12.58
C MET A 1 -4.16 -20.12 -12.07
N LYS A 2 -3.31 -19.84 -11.07
CA LYS A 2 -3.40 -18.65 -10.19
C LYS A 2 -3.02 -17.36 -10.94
N LYS A 3 -3.90 -16.35 -10.94
CA LYS A 3 -3.61 -14.95 -11.35
C LYS A 3 -2.66 -14.20 -10.40
N PHE A 4 -2.07 -14.90 -9.42
CA PHE A 4 -1.22 -14.33 -8.38
C PHE A 4 0.19 -13.92 -8.87
N ASP A 5 0.59 -14.35 -10.07
CA ASP A 5 1.99 -14.26 -10.51
C ASP A 5 2.51 -12.82 -10.73
N GLU A 6 1.67 -11.91 -11.24
CA GLU A 6 2.10 -10.55 -11.51
C GLU A 6 2.12 -9.66 -10.26
N THR A 7 1.15 -9.85 -9.36
CA THR A 7 1.09 -9.12 -8.08
C THR A 7 2.23 -9.56 -7.16
N ASP A 8 2.46 -10.87 -7.03
CA ASP A 8 3.56 -11.41 -6.22
C ASP A 8 4.91 -10.93 -6.78
N ARG A 9 5.10 -10.93 -8.11
CA ARG A 9 6.31 -10.40 -8.75
C ARG A 9 6.54 -8.92 -8.43
N LYS A 10 5.51 -8.07 -8.49
CA LYS A 10 5.66 -6.64 -8.20
C LYS A 10 5.89 -6.38 -6.70
N ILE A 11 5.33 -7.20 -5.82
CA ILE A 11 5.63 -7.18 -4.38
C ILE A 11 7.10 -7.56 -4.14
N ASP A 12 7.59 -8.60 -4.80
CA ASP A 12 9.00 -9.01 -4.71
C ASP A 12 9.94 -7.93 -5.27
N GLU A 13 9.57 -7.27 -6.38
CA GLU A 13 10.30 -6.13 -6.93
C GLU A 13 10.35 -4.95 -5.93
N PHE A 14 9.23 -4.63 -5.29
CA PHE A 14 9.15 -3.63 -4.23
C PHE A 14 10.09 -3.97 -3.06
N PHE A 15 10.07 -5.19 -2.54
CA PHE A 15 10.95 -5.57 -1.43
C PHE A 15 12.43 -5.58 -1.85
N ARG A 16 12.75 -6.08 -3.05
CA ARG A 16 14.12 -6.07 -3.58
C ARG A 16 14.67 -4.66 -3.77
N PHE A 17 13.84 -3.70 -4.14
CA PHE A 17 14.23 -2.31 -4.29
C PHE A 17 14.75 -1.70 -2.97
N TYR A 18 14.12 -2.04 -1.85
CA TYR A 18 14.53 -1.52 -0.53
C TYR A 18 15.58 -2.38 0.19
N GLN A 19 15.75 -3.66 -0.17
CA GLN A 19 16.70 -4.58 0.50
C GLN A 19 18.16 -4.09 0.53
N SER A 20 18.61 -3.35 -0.48
CA SER A 20 20.00 -2.86 -0.56
C SER A 20 20.19 -1.43 -0.07
N ARG A 21 19.13 -0.80 0.47
CA ARG A 21 19.13 0.63 0.83
C ARG A 21 18.81 0.79 2.32
N SER A 22 19.54 1.69 3.00
CA SER A 22 19.12 2.14 4.33
C SER A 22 17.84 2.95 4.17
N VAL A 23 16.74 2.47 4.75
CA VAL A 23 15.42 3.10 4.67
C VAL A 23 15.13 3.78 6.00
N ASN A 24 14.96 5.09 5.99
CA ASN A 24 14.32 5.82 7.07
C ASN A 24 12.82 5.97 6.76
N TRP A 25 12.00 5.76 7.77
CA TRP A 25 10.54 5.80 7.66
C TRP A 25 10.00 7.03 8.36
N GLU A 26 9.13 7.77 7.67
CA GLU A 26 8.39 8.89 8.24
C GLU A 26 6.88 8.68 8.06
N ASP A 27 6.13 8.83 9.16
CA ASP A 27 4.66 8.90 9.13
C ASP A 27 4.24 10.30 8.67
N LEU A 28 3.45 10.36 7.60
CA LEU A 28 3.02 11.61 6.98
C LEU A 28 1.61 12.07 7.44
N GLY A 29 1.04 11.42 8.45
CA GLY A 29 -0.27 11.78 8.99
C GLY A 29 -1.41 11.22 8.14
N GLY A 30 -1.66 9.91 8.27
CA GLY A 30 -2.74 9.22 7.58
C GLY A 30 -4.15 9.60 8.00
N SER A 31 -5.13 9.03 7.30
CA SER A 31 -6.55 9.17 7.61
C SER A 31 -7.23 7.82 7.78
N SER A 32 -8.36 7.82 8.47
CA SER A 32 -9.19 6.64 8.64
C SER A 32 -10.63 6.95 8.27
N GLU A 33 -11.30 5.98 7.67
CA GLU A 33 -12.74 6.01 7.44
C GLU A 33 -13.40 4.94 8.30
N LYS A 34 -14.48 5.29 9.00
CA LYS A 34 -15.22 4.35 9.85
C LYS A 34 -16.72 4.51 9.69
N ARG A 35 -17.40 3.37 9.71
CA ARG A 35 -18.86 3.29 9.86
C ARG A 35 -19.20 2.45 11.08
N MET A 36 -20.13 2.94 11.87
CA MET A 36 -20.67 2.25 13.04
C MET A 36 -22.12 1.80 12.78
N GLY A 37 -22.61 0.85 13.58
CA GLY A 37 -23.93 0.25 13.37
C GLY A 37 -23.88 -0.91 12.37
N SER A 38 -25.03 -1.26 11.77
CA SER A 38 -25.10 -2.32 10.77
C SER A 38 -24.24 -1.99 9.55
N GLY A 39 -23.42 -2.95 9.14
CA GLY A 39 -22.46 -2.78 8.06
C GLY A 39 -21.25 -1.97 8.50
N ARG A 40 -20.77 -2.22 9.73
CA ARG A 40 -19.62 -1.50 10.28
C ARG A 40 -18.34 -1.85 9.53
N TYR A 41 -17.51 -0.84 9.31
CA TYR A 41 -16.18 -1.00 8.74
C TYR A 41 -15.20 0.02 9.32
N LEU A 42 -13.92 -0.30 9.18
CA LEU A 42 -12.79 0.55 9.53
C LEU A 42 -11.68 0.36 8.50
N THR A 43 -11.40 1.42 7.75
CA THR A 43 -10.34 1.47 6.73
C THR A 43 -9.38 2.61 7.00
N PHE A 44 -8.17 2.49 6.48
CA PHE A 44 -7.08 3.42 6.69
C PHE A 44 -6.37 3.73 5.39
N ARG A 45 -6.01 5.00 5.22
CA ARG A 45 -5.09 5.51 4.22
C ARG A 45 -3.86 6.00 4.96
N TYR A 46 -2.77 5.26 4.84
CA TYR A 46 -1.55 5.50 5.59
C TYR A 46 -0.41 5.88 4.63
N PRO A 47 -0.22 7.18 4.36
CA PRO A 47 0.91 7.69 3.61
C PRO A 47 2.16 7.68 4.48
N CYS A 48 3.26 7.22 3.91
CA CYS A 48 4.56 7.14 4.53
C CYS A 48 5.61 7.63 3.55
N SER A 49 6.66 8.30 4.03
CA SER A 49 7.84 8.54 3.20
C SER A 49 8.89 7.49 3.53
N VAL A 50 9.52 6.96 2.49
CA VAL A 50 10.73 6.14 2.59
C VAL A 50 11.88 6.96 2.05
N VAL A 51 12.74 7.41 2.96
CA VAL A 51 13.93 8.18 2.64
C VAL A 51 15.12 7.22 2.54
N THR A 52 15.74 7.17 1.37
CA THR A 52 17.01 6.48 1.14
C THR A 52 18.15 7.50 1.11
N SER A 53 19.40 7.05 1.05
CA SER A 53 20.55 7.96 0.90
C SER A 53 20.58 8.72 -0.43
N GLN A 54 19.74 8.34 -1.39
CA GLN A 54 19.73 8.87 -2.76
C GLN A 54 18.43 9.61 -3.08
N GLU A 55 17.28 9.08 -2.65
CA GLU A 55 15.95 9.56 -3.05
C GLU A 55 14.92 9.38 -1.92
N THR A 56 13.87 10.20 -1.95
CA THR A 56 12.68 10.06 -1.09
C THR A 56 11.50 9.53 -1.90
N TYR A 57 11.00 8.37 -1.51
CA TYR A 57 9.83 7.72 -2.08
C TYR A 57 8.61 7.97 -1.21
N TRP A 58 7.43 8.11 -1.82
CA TRP A 58 6.17 8.29 -1.11
C TRP A 58 5.34 7.04 -1.28
N ILE A 59 5.11 6.33 -0.18
CA ILE A 59 4.37 5.08 -0.15
C ILE A 59 3.01 5.30 0.49
N LEU A 60 1.92 5.01 -0.21
CA LEU A 60 0.58 5.01 0.38
C LEU A 60 0.08 3.58 0.56
N PHE A 61 -0.15 3.19 1.81
CA PHE A 61 -0.84 1.95 2.15
C PHE A 61 -2.33 2.20 2.29
N TYR A 62 -3.14 1.42 1.56
CA TYR A 62 -4.58 1.35 1.78
C TYR A 62 -4.93 0.00 2.39
N TYR A 63 -5.48 -0.01 3.61
CA TYR A 63 -5.84 -1.26 4.28
C TYR A 63 -7.17 -1.14 5.02
N THR A 64 -7.90 -2.26 5.05
CA THR A 64 -9.13 -2.40 5.84
C THR A 64 -8.84 -3.28 7.04
N ALA A 65 -9.00 -2.74 8.24
CA ALA A 65 -8.84 -3.51 9.47
C ALA A 65 -10.06 -4.39 9.75
N TYR A 66 -11.25 -3.94 9.35
CA TYR A 66 -12.50 -4.61 9.62
C TYR A 66 -13.58 -4.21 8.60
N HIS A 67 -14.36 -5.17 8.12
CA HIS A 67 -15.56 -4.93 7.33
C HIS A 67 -16.57 -6.04 7.60
N GLU A 68 -17.75 -5.68 8.09
CA GLU A 68 -18.80 -6.63 8.48
C GLU A 68 -19.41 -7.33 7.27
N ASP A 69 -19.83 -6.56 6.26
CA ASP A 69 -20.55 -7.10 5.10
C ASP A 69 -19.62 -7.73 4.04
N GLU A 70 -18.32 -7.37 4.06
CA GLU A 70 -17.34 -7.77 3.06
C GLU A 70 -16.04 -8.23 3.74
N PRO A 71 -16.05 -9.34 4.51
CA PRO A 71 -14.87 -9.80 5.25
C PRO A 71 -13.68 -10.15 4.34
N GLY A 72 -13.92 -10.41 3.05
CA GLY A 72 -12.87 -10.60 2.05
C GLY A 72 -12.07 -9.33 1.73
N GLN A 73 -12.63 -8.15 2.05
CA GLN A 73 -11.92 -6.87 1.92
C GLN A 73 -11.01 -6.58 3.12
N VAL A 74 -10.90 -7.44 4.13
CA VAL A 74 -9.98 -7.21 5.24
C VAL A 74 -8.54 -7.50 4.80
N GLY A 75 -7.65 -6.53 4.99
CA GLY A 75 -6.24 -6.64 4.60
C GLY A 75 -5.72 -5.43 3.84
N LEU A 76 -4.53 -5.60 3.29
CA LEU A 76 -3.86 -4.61 2.45
C LEU A 76 -4.41 -4.68 1.02
N HIS A 77 -4.87 -3.54 0.51
CA HIS A 77 -5.51 -3.43 -0.81
C HIS A 77 -4.61 -2.87 -1.88
N SER A 78 -3.74 -1.94 -1.52
CA SER A 78 -2.91 -1.22 -2.49
C SER A 78 -1.71 -0.61 -1.80
N ILE A 79 -0.61 -0.60 -2.55
CA ILE A 79 0.59 0.16 -2.25
C ILE A 79 0.79 1.10 -3.44
N PHE A 80 0.91 2.39 -3.20
CA PHE A 80 1.30 3.34 -4.24
C PHE A 80 2.69 3.83 -3.93
N ASP A 81 3.62 3.71 -4.87
CA ASP A 81 4.95 4.32 -4.78
C ASP A 81 5.01 5.48 -5.78
N HIS A 82 5.26 6.69 -5.28
CA HIS A 82 5.51 7.86 -6.11
C HIS A 82 6.97 8.27 -6.00
N ASP A 83 7.71 8.05 -7.08
CA ASP A 83 9.03 8.63 -7.26
C ASP A 83 8.89 10.13 -7.54
N ARG A 84 9.62 10.96 -6.79
CA ARG A 84 9.67 12.40 -6.99
C ARG A 84 10.78 12.82 -7.96
N SER A 85 11.42 11.87 -8.64
CA SER A 85 12.24 12.18 -9.82
C SER A 85 11.33 12.72 -10.93
N LEU A 86 11.75 13.85 -11.50
CA LEU A 86 10.98 14.64 -12.45
C LEU A 86 10.50 13.79 -13.65
N GLY A 87 9.22 13.45 -13.65
CA GLY A 87 8.46 13.02 -14.83
C GLY A 87 8.92 11.72 -15.47
N THR A 88 8.39 10.57 -15.02
CA THR A 88 7.78 9.54 -15.89
C THR A 88 7.37 8.33 -15.04
N GLY A 89 6.06 8.03 -15.00
CA GLY A 89 5.54 6.70 -14.61
C GLY A 89 5.00 6.57 -13.19
N SER A 90 3.75 6.97 -12.96
CA SER A 90 2.97 6.50 -11.81
C SER A 90 2.67 5.00 -11.96
N GLY A 91 3.34 4.14 -11.21
CA GLY A 91 3.01 2.72 -11.11
C GLY A 91 2.06 2.47 -9.93
N ASN A 92 0.80 2.10 -10.20
CA ASN A 92 -0.11 1.67 -9.15
C ASN A 92 0.09 0.18 -8.87
N LEU A 93 0.36 -0.21 -7.62
CA LEU A 93 0.29 -1.61 -7.20
C LEU A 93 -1.03 -1.84 -6.44
N THR A 94 -2.02 -2.40 -7.15
CA THR A 94 -3.26 -2.86 -6.52
C THR A 94 -3.05 -4.30 -6.03
N VAL A 95 -3.00 -4.48 -4.72
CA VAL A 95 -3.03 -5.78 -4.05
C VAL A 95 -4.50 -6.11 -3.76
N ALA A 96 -5.27 -6.43 -4.79
CA ALA A 96 -6.63 -6.91 -4.59
C ALA A 96 -6.58 -8.38 -4.18
N GLY A 97 -6.92 -8.67 -2.92
CA GLY A 97 -7.27 -10.02 -2.49
C GLY A 97 -8.64 -10.40 -3.04
N GLU A 98 -8.70 -10.93 -4.27
CA GLU A 98 -9.92 -11.56 -4.77
C GLU A 98 -10.11 -12.92 -4.06
N LYS A 99 -11.22 -13.05 -3.33
CA LYS A 99 -11.90 -14.33 -3.12
C LYS A 99 -13.32 -14.22 -3.63
#